data_AF-I2GDP6-F1
#
_entry.id   AF-I2GDP6-F1
#
_cell.length_a   1.000
_cell.length_b   1.000
_cell.length_c   1.000
_cell.angle_alpha   90.00
_cell.angle_beta   90.00
_cell.angle_gamma   90.00
#
_symmetry.space_group_name_H-M   'P 1'
#
loop_
_entity.id
_entity.type
_entity.pdbx_description
1 polymer ?
#
loop_
_entity_poly.entity_id
_entity_poly.type
_entity_poly.pdbx_seq_one_letter_code
_entity_poly.pdbx_strand_id
1 'polypeptide(L)'
;MGYRRRTAERLGYPVRPVGLICSIFRPSDDATIYPFLIPANFFAVTSLRQMADMLTALKGDTKLIADAKALAGEVETALKQHAIVTHPRFGKVYVYEVNGFGSYNLMDDANVPSLLAMPYLGAMPLSDPIYQNTRKLVLSQDNPFYFAGKAGAGIGGPHAGMDMIWPLSITMRGLTSTDDREIRSCLDMLRVSNAGTGFMHESFHKDDPSKFTRKWFAWANTLFGEFVLKTFTERRHLLS
;
A
#
# COMPACT_ATOMS: atom_id res chain seq x y z
N MET A 1 -6.12 29.39 -18.97
CA MET A 1 -5.12 28.34 -19.28
C MET A 1 -5.60 27.03 -18.67
N GLY A 2 -6.27 26.18 -19.46
CA GLY A 2 -6.75 24.88 -19.00
C GLY A 2 -5.64 23.84 -19.06
N TYR A 3 -5.26 23.27 -17.92
CA TYR A 3 -4.44 22.06 -17.87
C TYR A 3 -5.23 20.92 -18.52
N ARG A 4 -4.94 20.61 -19.79
CA ARG A 4 -5.40 19.36 -20.41
C ARG A 4 -4.73 18.19 -19.67
N ARG A 5 -5.42 17.62 -18.67
CA ARG A 5 -5.13 16.27 -18.18
C ARG A 5 -5.33 15.30 -19.35
N ARG A 6 -4.23 14.76 -19.86
CA ARG A 6 -4.07 13.42 -20.47
C ARG A 6 -2.86 13.43 -21.44
N THR A 7 -1.82 12.66 -21.11
CA THR A 7 -0.70 12.34 -22.00
C THR A 7 -1.09 11.20 -22.95
N ALA A 8 -0.66 11.34 -24.22
CA ALA A 8 -0.72 10.45 -25.39
C ALA A 8 -1.89 9.43 -25.47
N GLU A 9 -2.95 9.79 -26.20
CA GLU A 9 -4.00 8.88 -26.72
C GLU A 9 -4.74 7.96 -25.73
N ARG A 10 -4.89 8.38 -24.47
CA ARG A 10 -5.69 7.68 -23.43
C ARG A 10 -5.12 6.32 -22.96
N LEU A 11 -3.90 5.94 -23.34
CA LEU A 11 -3.30 4.65 -22.99
C LEU A 11 -2.44 4.69 -21.70
N GLY A 12 -2.14 5.88 -21.17
CA GLY A 12 -1.24 6.06 -20.03
C GLY A 12 0.20 6.35 -20.47
N TYR A 13 1.15 6.37 -19.52
CA TYR A 13 2.56 6.58 -19.82
C TYR A 13 3.16 5.35 -20.53
N PRO A 14 4.05 5.50 -21.54
CA PRO A 14 4.65 4.36 -22.24
C PRO A 14 5.37 3.37 -21.32
N VAL A 15 5.29 2.08 -21.66
CA VAL A 15 5.98 1.00 -20.93
C VAL A 15 6.85 0.14 -21.85
N ARG A 16 7.92 -0.43 -21.31
CA ARG A 16 8.63 -1.56 -21.91
C ARG A 16 8.01 -2.86 -21.38
N PRO A 17 7.54 -3.79 -22.23
CA PRO A 17 6.89 -5.01 -21.78
C PRO A 17 7.94 -5.97 -21.18
N VAL A 18 8.15 -5.86 -19.87
CA VAL A 18 9.19 -6.61 -19.12
C VAL A 18 8.61 -7.75 -18.26
N GLY A 19 7.36 -8.16 -18.48
CA GLY A 19 6.67 -9.20 -17.71
C GLY A 19 5.89 -8.69 -16.49
N LEU A 20 5.86 -7.38 -16.25
CA LEU A 20 4.95 -6.76 -15.26
C LEU A 20 3.59 -6.45 -15.89
N ILE A 21 2.56 -6.41 -15.05
CA ILE A 21 1.18 -6.11 -15.41
C ILE A 21 0.93 -4.60 -15.26
N CYS A 22 0.40 -3.98 -16.31
CA CYS A 22 -0.02 -2.58 -16.26
C CYS A 22 -1.28 -2.41 -15.41
N SER A 23 -1.27 -1.39 -14.54
CA SER A 23 -2.46 -0.82 -13.91
C SER A 23 -2.54 0.64 -14.30
N ILE A 24 -3.66 1.06 -14.89
CA ILE A 24 -3.84 2.48 -15.29
C ILE A 24 -4.18 3.35 -14.08
N PHE A 25 -4.82 2.76 -13.07
CA PHE A 25 -5.20 3.41 -11.83
C PHE A 25 -4.61 2.68 -10.63
N ARG A 26 -4.37 3.44 -9.57
CA ARG A 26 -3.99 2.96 -8.25
C ARG A 26 -5.25 2.52 -7.49
N PRO A 27 -5.12 1.84 -6.34
CA PRO A 27 -6.22 1.56 -5.44
C PRO A 27 -6.89 2.83 -4.87
N SER A 28 -6.24 3.99 -4.99
CA SER A 28 -6.83 5.31 -4.69
C SER A 28 -7.75 5.86 -5.79
N ASP A 29 -7.95 5.12 -6.89
CA ASP A 29 -8.61 5.56 -8.12
C ASP A 29 -7.89 6.71 -8.86
N ASP A 30 -6.68 7.09 -8.44
CA ASP A 30 -5.83 8.03 -9.18
C ASP A 30 -5.02 7.31 -10.27
N ALA A 31 -4.78 7.99 -11.39
CA ALA A 31 -3.96 7.43 -12.45
C ALA A 31 -2.51 7.22 -12.00
N THR A 32 -1.90 6.11 -12.39
CA THR A 32 -0.47 5.85 -12.16
C THR A 32 0.41 6.83 -12.93
N ILE A 33 1.58 7.19 -12.39
CA ILE A 33 2.59 7.92 -13.17
C ILE A 33 3.28 6.95 -14.14
N TYR A 34 3.74 5.81 -13.62
CA TYR A 34 4.24 4.71 -14.44
C TYR A 34 3.34 3.47 -14.28
N PRO A 35 2.84 2.86 -15.37
CA PRO A 35 1.78 1.85 -15.28
C PRO A 35 2.13 0.55 -14.55
N PHE A 36 3.41 0.20 -14.34
CA PHE A 36 3.72 -0.97 -13.53
C PHE A 36 3.69 -0.59 -12.04
N LEU A 37 2.49 -0.64 -11.46
CA LEU A 37 2.26 -0.43 -10.05
C LEU A 37 2.76 -1.64 -9.25
N ILE A 38 3.84 -1.45 -8.50
CA ILE A 38 4.59 -2.52 -7.86
C ILE A 38 3.76 -3.24 -6.77
N PRO A 39 3.10 -2.54 -5.82
CA PRO A 39 2.27 -3.21 -4.82
C PRO A 39 1.18 -4.11 -5.44
N ALA A 40 0.54 -3.64 -6.51
CA ALA A 40 -0.51 -4.40 -7.20
C ALA A 40 0.05 -5.62 -7.94
N ASN A 41 1.25 -5.54 -8.53
CA ASN A 41 1.90 -6.68 -9.18
C ASN A 41 2.26 -7.79 -8.17
N PHE A 42 2.78 -7.43 -7.00
CA PHE A 42 3.01 -8.38 -5.93
C PHE A 42 1.70 -9.00 -5.41
N PHE A 43 0.63 -8.20 -5.30
CA PHE A 43 -0.66 -8.71 -4.91
C PHE A 43 -1.22 -9.66 -5.98
N ALA A 44 -1.02 -9.38 -7.27
CA ALA A 44 -1.37 -10.28 -8.36
C ALA A 44 -0.65 -11.63 -8.28
N VAL A 45 0.66 -11.65 -7.98
CA VAL A 45 1.42 -12.89 -7.76
C VAL A 45 0.80 -13.73 -6.64
N THR A 46 0.46 -13.08 -5.53
CA THR A 46 -0.15 -13.74 -4.36
C THR A 46 -1.50 -14.35 -4.72
N SER A 47 -2.37 -13.55 -5.34
CA SER A 47 -3.72 -13.96 -5.74
C SER A 47 -3.71 -15.08 -6.80
N LEU A 48 -2.78 -15.03 -7.77
CA LEU A 48 -2.63 -16.09 -8.78
C LEU A 48 -2.21 -17.42 -8.16
N ARG A 49 -1.32 -17.40 -7.15
CA ARG A 49 -0.92 -18.59 -6.40
C ARG A 49 -2.07 -19.15 -5.58
N GLN A 50 -2.79 -18.29 -4.85
CA GLN A 50 -4.00 -18.69 -4.11
C GLN A 50 -5.06 -19.31 -5.03
N MET A 51 -5.29 -18.72 -6.20
CA MET A 51 -6.21 -19.26 -7.21
C MET A 51 -5.76 -20.65 -7.67
N ALA A 52 -4.47 -20.84 -7.95
CA ALA A 52 -3.93 -22.13 -8.36
C ALA A 52 -4.07 -23.19 -7.25
N ASP A 53 -3.86 -22.82 -5.99
CA ASP A 53 -4.01 -23.72 -4.83
C ASP A 53 -5.47 -24.11 -4.62
N MET A 54 -6.39 -23.14 -4.68
CA MET A 54 -7.84 -23.39 -4.61
C MET A 54 -8.31 -24.32 -5.73
N LEU A 55 -7.94 -24.05 -6.98
CA LEU A 55 -8.30 -24.88 -8.12
C LEU A 55 -7.71 -26.29 -8.00
N THR A 56 -6.49 -26.42 -7.47
CA THR A 56 -5.88 -27.74 -7.20
C THR A 56 -6.71 -28.53 -6.18
N ALA A 57 -7.08 -27.91 -5.07
CA ALA A 57 -7.89 -28.53 -4.01
C ALA A 57 -9.29 -28.94 -4.50
N LEU A 58 -9.88 -28.14 -5.39
CA LEU A 58 -11.18 -28.39 -5.99
C LEU A 58 -11.14 -29.33 -7.20
N LYS A 59 -9.96 -29.85 -7.59
CA LYS A 59 -9.76 -30.68 -8.79
C LYS A 59 -10.26 -29.98 -10.07
N GLY A 60 -10.00 -28.69 -10.18
CA GLY A 60 -10.35 -27.87 -11.34
C GLY A 60 -9.46 -28.11 -12.56
N ASP A 61 -9.58 -27.22 -13.55
CA ASP A 61 -8.85 -27.29 -14.82
C ASP A 61 -7.33 -27.21 -14.62
N THR A 62 -6.62 -28.29 -14.98
CA THR A 62 -5.17 -28.42 -14.84
C THR A 62 -4.41 -27.43 -15.71
N LYS A 63 -4.94 -27.05 -16.87
CA LYS A 63 -4.35 -26.02 -17.73
C LYS A 63 -4.44 -24.66 -17.08
N LEU A 64 -5.60 -24.29 -16.54
CA LEU A 64 -5.77 -23.00 -15.84
C LEU A 64 -4.86 -22.90 -14.61
N ILE A 65 -4.71 -23.99 -13.85
CA ILE A 65 -3.77 -24.06 -12.72
C ILE A 65 -2.33 -23.80 -13.20
N ALA A 66 -1.91 -24.43 -14.29
CA ALA A 66 -0.57 -24.27 -14.84
C ALA A 66 -0.34 -22.83 -15.36
N ASP A 67 -1.31 -22.27 -16.08
CA ASP A 67 -1.24 -20.89 -16.61
C ASP A 67 -1.15 -19.85 -15.48
N ALA A 68 -1.92 -20.04 -14.40
CA ALA A 68 -1.87 -19.16 -13.23
C ALA A 68 -0.51 -19.18 -12.53
N LYS A 69 0.08 -20.37 -12.35
CA LYS A 69 1.42 -20.54 -11.78
C LYS A 69 2.50 -19.95 -12.68
N ALA A 70 2.37 -20.13 -14.00
CA ALA A 70 3.30 -19.58 -14.98
C ALA A 70 3.30 -18.05 -14.95
N LEU A 71 2.11 -17.42 -15.00
CA LEU A 71 1.99 -15.96 -14.94
C LEU A 71 2.51 -15.40 -13.61
N ALA A 72 2.21 -16.06 -12.48
CA ALA A 72 2.76 -15.66 -11.18
C ALA A 72 4.29 -15.72 -11.16
N GLY A 73 4.89 -16.75 -11.77
CA GLY A 73 6.35 -16.91 -11.87
C GLY A 73 7.00 -15.85 -12.77
N GLU A 74 6.35 -15.51 -13.90
CA GLU A 74 6.79 -14.44 -14.79
C GLU A 74 6.82 -13.08 -14.07
N VAL A 75 5.70 -12.70 -13.46
CA VAL A 75 5.58 -11.42 -12.75
C VAL A 75 6.53 -11.34 -11.56
N GLU A 76 6.69 -12.43 -10.78
CA GLU A 76 7.66 -12.46 -9.68
C GLU A 76 9.10 -12.26 -10.17
N THR A 77 9.45 -12.88 -11.30
CA THR A 77 10.77 -12.70 -11.91
C THR A 77 10.99 -11.26 -12.35
N ALA A 78 9.99 -10.64 -12.99
CA ALA A 78 10.04 -9.24 -13.40
C ALA A 78 10.12 -8.28 -12.20
N LEU A 79 9.40 -8.55 -11.10
CA LEU A 79 9.50 -7.78 -9.85
C LEU A 79 10.92 -7.79 -9.28
N LYS A 80 11.58 -8.96 -9.23
CA LYS A 80 12.97 -9.07 -8.74
C LYS A 80 13.95 -8.25 -9.58
N GLN A 81 13.69 -8.08 -10.88
CA GLN A 81 14.56 -7.36 -11.81
C GLN A 81 14.28 -5.86 -11.86
N HIS A 82 13.03 -5.44 -11.69
CA HIS A 82 12.60 -4.08 -12.02
C HIS A 82 12.00 -3.29 -10.85
N ALA A 83 11.63 -3.93 -9.74
CA ALA A 83 10.95 -3.24 -8.62
C ALA A 83 11.90 -2.69 -7.56
N ILE A 84 13.21 -2.93 -7.64
CA ILE A 84 14.17 -2.60 -6.59
C ILE A 84 15.17 -1.57 -7.09
N VAL A 85 15.39 -0.51 -6.29
CA VAL A 85 16.46 0.48 -6.52
C VAL A 85 17.27 0.69 -5.24
N THR A 86 18.47 1.26 -5.38
CA THR A 86 19.29 1.65 -4.24
C THR A 86 19.02 3.12 -3.89
N HIS A 87 18.34 3.36 -2.77
CA HIS A 87 18.16 4.68 -2.19
C HIS A 87 19.42 5.12 -1.43
N PRO A 88 19.88 6.38 -1.54
CA PRO A 88 21.11 6.84 -0.90
C PRO A 88 21.10 6.71 0.63
N ARG A 89 19.93 6.84 1.27
CA ARG A 89 19.79 6.78 2.74
C ARG A 89 19.30 5.43 3.28
N PHE A 90 18.53 4.68 2.51
CA PHE A 90 17.82 3.49 3.00
C PHE A 90 18.34 2.19 2.37
N GLY A 91 19.31 2.26 1.45
CA GLY A 91 19.81 1.09 0.74
C GLY A 91 18.79 0.57 -0.28
N LYS A 92 18.74 -0.76 -0.47
CA LYS A 92 17.79 -1.36 -1.42
C LYS A 92 16.35 -1.19 -0.92
N VAL A 93 15.49 -0.61 -1.75
CA VAL A 93 14.06 -0.38 -1.47
C VAL A 93 13.22 -0.80 -2.68
N TYR A 94 11.96 -1.13 -2.43
CA TYR A 94 10.96 -1.26 -3.47
C TYR A 94 10.48 0.13 -3.91
N VAL A 95 10.35 0.32 -5.22
CA VAL A 95 9.73 1.52 -5.80
C VAL A 95 8.22 1.33 -5.90
N TYR A 96 7.47 2.44 -5.95
CA TYR A 96 6.01 2.38 -6.02
C TYR A 96 5.52 2.02 -7.42
N GLU A 97 6.14 2.63 -8.44
CA GLU A 97 5.78 2.45 -9.85
C GLU A 97 7.03 2.45 -10.75
N VAL A 98 7.01 1.67 -11.83
CA VAL A 98 8.03 1.69 -12.90
C VAL A 98 7.44 1.62 -14.29
N ASN A 99 8.23 1.94 -15.31
CA ASN A 99 7.82 1.83 -16.72
C ASN A 99 8.64 0.80 -17.53
N GLY A 100 9.59 0.11 -16.91
CA GLY A 100 10.48 -0.85 -17.58
C GLY A 100 11.60 -0.23 -18.45
N PHE A 101 11.63 1.10 -18.62
CA PHE A 101 12.72 1.83 -19.28
C PHE A 101 13.83 2.27 -18.31
N GLY A 102 13.62 2.11 -17.00
CA GLY A 102 14.53 2.56 -15.94
C GLY A 102 14.00 3.76 -15.14
N SER A 103 12.84 4.32 -15.52
CA SER A 103 12.17 5.33 -14.69
C SER A 103 11.39 4.65 -13.56
N TYR A 104 11.44 5.27 -12.37
CA TYR A 104 10.78 4.78 -11.18
C TYR A 104 10.22 5.93 -10.33
N ASN A 105 9.21 5.64 -9.53
CA ASN A 105 8.58 6.56 -8.61
C ASN A 105 8.81 6.10 -7.16
N LEU A 106 9.47 6.92 -6.35
CA LEU A 106 9.72 6.66 -4.93
C LEU A 106 8.68 7.42 -4.09
N MET A 107 7.65 6.69 -3.66
CA MET A 107 6.59 7.17 -2.78
C MET A 107 5.89 5.97 -2.15
N ASP A 108 4.84 6.22 -1.37
CA ASP A 108 3.77 5.24 -1.15
C ASP A 108 2.43 5.98 -1.07
N ASP A 109 1.34 5.27 -1.35
CA ASP A 109 -0.03 5.74 -1.15
C ASP A 109 -0.68 4.96 -0.01
N ALA A 110 -1.62 5.56 0.69
CA ALA A 110 -2.29 4.92 1.81
C ALA A 110 -3.22 3.76 1.43
N ASN A 111 -3.72 3.72 0.20
CA ASN A 111 -4.68 2.70 -0.24
C ASN A 111 -3.98 1.36 -0.48
N VAL A 112 -4.61 0.28 -0.01
CA VAL A 112 -4.07 -1.09 -0.12
C VAL A 112 -4.53 -1.72 -1.45
N PRO A 113 -3.66 -2.37 -2.24
CA PRO A 113 -2.24 -2.65 -2.02
C PRO A 113 -1.31 -1.43 -2.08
N SER A 114 -0.55 -1.22 -1.00
CA SER A 114 0.53 -0.23 -0.86
C SER A 114 1.85 -0.93 -0.49
N LEU A 115 3.00 -0.25 -0.63
CA LEU A 115 4.29 -0.83 -0.24
C LEU A 115 4.34 -1.17 1.25
N LEU A 116 3.74 -0.33 2.10
CA LEU A 116 3.65 -0.56 3.53
C LEU A 116 2.86 -1.84 3.89
N ALA A 117 1.78 -2.13 3.14
CA ALA A 117 0.83 -3.20 3.41
C ALA A 117 1.23 -4.58 2.86
N MET A 118 2.41 -4.70 2.25
CA MET A 118 2.82 -5.91 1.52
C MET A 118 2.87 -7.17 2.39
N PRO A 119 3.40 -7.13 3.64
CA PRO A 119 3.33 -8.29 4.52
C PRO A 119 1.91 -8.61 4.99
N TYR A 120 1.06 -7.59 5.16
CA TYR A 120 -0.34 -7.79 5.54
C TYR A 120 -1.10 -8.59 4.46
N LEU A 121 -0.83 -8.32 3.18
CA LEU A 121 -1.40 -9.07 2.05
C LEU A 121 -0.76 -10.45 1.82
N GLY A 122 0.23 -10.84 2.62
CA GLY A 122 0.98 -12.10 2.43
C GLY A 122 1.89 -12.10 1.20
N ALA A 123 2.17 -10.94 0.60
CA ALA A 123 2.99 -10.85 -0.61
C ALA A 123 4.48 -11.03 -0.35
N MET A 124 4.93 -10.80 0.88
CA MET A 124 6.30 -11.01 1.33
C MET A 124 6.38 -11.18 2.85
N PRO A 125 7.43 -11.82 3.39
CA PRO A 125 7.64 -11.89 4.82
C PRO A 125 7.86 -10.49 5.42
N LEU A 126 7.35 -10.27 6.63
CA LEU A 126 7.61 -9.03 7.37
C LEU A 126 9.11 -8.79 7.60
N SER A 127 9.91 -9.86 7.71
CA SER A 127 11.36 -9.80 7.91
C SER A 127 12.17 -9.55 6.65
N ASP A 128 11.54 -9.38 5.47
CA ASP A 128 12.27 -9.09 4.24
C ASP A 128 13.10 -7.80 4.40
N PRO A 129 14.42 -7.82 4.17
CA PRO A 129 15.27 -6.67 4.44
C PRO A 129 15.00 -5.48 3.50
N ILE A 130 14.57 -5.74 2.25
CA ILE A 130 14.21 -4.70 1.29
C ILE A 130 12.88 -4.08 1.70
N TYR A 131 11.91 -4.88 2.16
CA TYR A 131 10.68 -4.38 2.77
C TYR A 131 10.98 -3.50 3.98
N GLN A 132 11.84 -3.94 4.90
CA GLN A 132 12.17 -3.16 6.10
C GLN A 132 12.83 -1.82 5.76
N ASN A 133 13.68 -1.77 4.73
CA ASN A 133 14.22 -0.51 4.21
C ASN A 133 13.14 0.35 3.57
N THR A 134 12.23 -0.27 2.80
CA THR A 134 11.10 0.41 2.16
C THR A 134 10.15 0.98 3.20
N ARG A 135 9.81 0.23 4.26
CA ARG A 135 8.99 0.67 5.40
C ARG A 135 9.57 1.94 6.02
N LYS A 136 10.88 1.98 6.25
CA LYS A 136 11.57 3.17 6.78
C LYS A 136 11.47 4.36 5.82
N LEU A 137 11.66 4.14 4.52
CA LEU A 137 11.50 5.17 3.49
C LEU A 137 10.08 5.74 3.48
N VAL A 138 9.06 4.87 3.38
CA VAL A 138 7.67 5.30 3.16
C VAL A 138 7.04 5.97 4.39
N LEU A 139 7.56 5.67 5.59
CA LEU A 139 7.19 6.30 6.87
C LEU A 139 8.13 7.46 7.26
N SER A 140 8.73 8.13 6.28
CA SER A 140 9.64 9.27 6.48
C SER A 140 9.34 10.42 5.54
N GLN A 141 9.92 11.59 5.80
CA GLN A 141 9.80 12.77 4.93
C GLN A 141 10.41 12.59 3.53
N ASP A 142 11.16 11.50 3.28
CA ASP A 142 11.61 11.17 1.92
C ASP A 142 10.47 10.58 1.06
N ASN A 143 9.33 10.18 1.66
CA ASN A 143 8.09 9.94 0.94
C ASN A 143 7.30 11.26 0.80
N PRO A 144 7.02 11.73 -0.42
CA PRO A 144 6.31 13.00 -0.63
C PRO A 144 4.88 13.02 -0.06
N PHE A 145 4.29 11.86 0.22
CA PHE A 145 2.95 11.72 0.80
C PHE A 145 2.96 11.27 2.26
N TYR A 146 4.12 11.27 2.92
CA TYR A 146 4.16 11.12 4.37
C TYR A 146 4.03 12.50 5.04
N PHE A 147 3.02 12.64 5.87
CA PHE A 147 2.72 13.89 6.59
C PHE A 147 2.81 13.65 8.09
N ALA A 148 3.36 14.64 8.80
CA ALA A 148 3.43 14.65 10.25
C ALA A 148 3.05 16.05 10.76
N GLY A 149 2.12 16.10 11.72
CA GLY A 149 1.62 17.33 12.32
C GLY A 149 1.13 17.10 13.74
N LYS A 150 0.37 18.07 14.27
CA LYS A 150 -0.10 18.05 15.66
C LYS A 150 -1.06 16.89 15.96
N ALA A 151 -1.85 16.46 15.00
CA ALA A 151 -2.89 15.44 15.15
C ALA A 151 -2.37 14.01 14.91
N GLY A 152 -1.21 13.85 14.28
CA GLY A 152 -0.62 12.54 14.01
C GLY A 152 0.38 12.55 12.87
N ALA A 153 0.85 11.36 12.51
CA ALA A 153 1.73 11.17 11.36
C ALA A 153 1.37 9.90 10.59
N GLY A 154 1.37 9.97 9.27
CA GLY A 154 0.99 8.86 8.40
C GLY A 154 1.09 9.22 6.92
N ILE A 155 0.69 8.28 6.09
CA ILE A 155 0.73 8.41 4.63
C ILE A 155 -0.64 8.87 4.14
N GLY A 156 -0.66 9.76 3.17
CA GLY A 156 -1.83 10.14 2.40
C GLY A 156 -1.72 9.66 0.96
N GLY A 157 -1.90 10.59 0.04
CA GLY A 157 -1.81 10.36 -1.40
C GLY A 157 -2.25 11.62 -2.15
N PRO A 158 -2.10 11.65 -3.49
CA PRO A 158 -2.55 12.79 -4.28
C PRO A 158 -4.08 12.96 -4.29
N HIS A 159 -4.85 11.91 -3.96
CA HIS A 159 -6.32 11.92 -3.99
C HIS A 159 -6.97 12.98 -3.09
N ALA A 160 -6.60 12.96 -1.80
CA ALA A 160 -7.16 13.88 -0.80
C ALA A 160 -6.40 15.21 -0.71
N GLY A 161 -5.29 15.34 -1.43
CA GLY A 161 -4.41 16.51 -1.40
C GLY A 161 -3.33 16.45 -0.32
N MET A 162 -2.52 17.51 -0.27
CA MET A 162 -1.40 17.63 0.66
C MET A 162 -1.88 17.73 2.11
N ASP A 163 -1.05 17.26 3.05
CA ASP A 163 -1.27 17.32 4.49
C ASP A 163 -2.45 16.47 5.01
N MET A 164 -3.10 15.68 4.14
CA MET A 164 -4.20 14.80 4.49
C MET A 164 -3.69 13.38 4.73
N ILE A 165 -3.70 12.94 6.00
CA ILE A 165 -3.29 11.60 6.42
C ILE A 165 -4.49 10.66 6.32
N TRP A 166 -4.28 9.46 5.79
CA TRP A 166 -5.33 8.45 5.70
C TRP A 166 -5.21 7.44 6.85
N PRO A 167 -6.28 7.18 7.63
CA PRO A 167 -6.32 6.16 8.66
C PRO A 167 -5.86 4.78 8.19
N LEU A 168 -6.11 4.43 6.92
CA LEU A 168 -5.63 3.19 6.30
C LEU A 168 -4.11 2.99 6.48
N SER A 169 -3.31 4.04 6.27
CA SER A 169 -1.86 3.95 6.40
C SER A 169 -1.41 3.67 7.84
N ILE A 170 -2.09 4.26 8.83
CA ILE A 170 -1.81 4.06 10.25
C ILE A 170 -2.21 2.65 10.68
N THR A 171 -3.37 2.18 10.20
CA THR A 171 -3.81 0.80 10.43
C THR A 171 -2.82 -0.19 9.82
N MET A 172 -2.38 0.01 8.58
CA MET A 172 -1.39 -0.85 7.94
C MET A 172 -0.04 -0.79 8.65
N ARG A 173 0.40 0.39 9.09
CA ARG A 173 1.61 0.55 9.90
C ARG A 173 1.54 -0.33 11.16
N GLY A 174 0.42 -0.30 11.88
CA GLY A 174 0.21 -1.12 13.07
C GLY A 174 0.14 -2.61 12.78
N LEU A 175 -0.65 -3.03 11.77
CA LEU A 175 -0.81 -4.43 11.37
C LEU A 175 0.48 -5.09 10.88
N THR A 176 1.42 -4.28 10.38
CA THR A 176 2.74 -4.72 9.90
C THR A 176 3.87 -4.32 10.86
N SER A 177 3.58 -4.14 12.14
CA SER A 177 4.57 -3.87 13.18
C SER A 177 4.78 -5.06 14.12
N THR A 178 5.98 -5.15 14.68
CA THR A 178 6.33 -6.04 15.80
C THR A 178 6.75 -5.26 17.05
N ASP A 179 6.81 -3.92 17.01
CA ASP A 179 7.08 -3.09 18.19
C ASP A 179 5.76 -2.70 18.84
N ASP A 180 5.53 -3.20 20.06
CA ASP A 180 4.36 -2.91 20.88
C ASP A 180 4.12 -1.40 21.06
N ARG A 181 5.17 -0.58 21.12
CA ARG A 181 5.04 0.88 21.24
C ARG A 181 4.52 1.50 19.95
N GLU A 182 4.96 1.00 18.79
CA GLU A 182 4.46 1.45 17.50
C GLU A 182 2.99 1.05 17.32
N ILE A 183 2.64 -0.19 17.69
CA ILE A 183 1.26 -0.69 17.63
C ILE A 183 0.34 0.18 18.50
N ARG A 184 0.70 0.42 19.76
CA ARG A 184 -0.08 1.29 20.67
C ARG A 184 -0.18 2.72 20.12
N SER A 185 0.92 3.27 19.62
CA SER A 185 0.91 4.61 19.01
C SER A 185 -0.04 4.69 17.80
N CYS A 186 -0.13 3.66 16.97
CA CYS A 186 -1.07 3.62 15.85
C CYS A 186 -2.53 3.60 16.33
N LEU A 187 -2.84 2.78 17.34
CA LEU A 187 -4.18 2.72 17.95
C LEU A 187 -4.58 4.06 18.58
N ASP A 188 -3.67 4.70 19.31
CA ASP A 188 -3.91 6.01 19.91
C ASP A 188 -4.12 7.10 18.85
N MET A 189 -3.32 7.13 17.78
CA MET A 189 -3.51 8.06 16.66
C MET A 189 -4.90 7.90 16.04
N LEU A 190 -5.32 6.67 15.74
CA LEU A 190 -6.64 6.41 15.16
C LEU A 190 -7.79 6.82 16.10
N ARG A 191 -7.61 6.60 17.41
CA ARG A 191 -8.59 7.00 18.43
C ARG A 191 -8.77 8.52 18.51
N VAL A 192 -7.68 9.30 18.44
CA VAL A 192 -7.75 10.76 18.60
C VAL A 192 -8.02 11.50 17.28
N SER A 193 -7.81 10.86 16.13
CA SER A 193 -8.00 11.49 14.81
C SER A 193 -9.42 11.32 14.22
N ASN A 194 -10.39 10.81 14.98
CA ASN A 194 -11.75 10.55 14.51
C ASN A 194 -12.71 11.75 14.61
N ALA A 195 -12.23 12.92 15.02
CA ALA A 195 -13.04 14.14 15.19
C ALA A 195 -14.29 13.98 16.09
N GLY A 196 -14.27 13.04 17.04
CA GLY A 196 -15.40 12.74 17.93
C GLY A 196 -16.55 11.97 17.27
N THR A 197 -16.39 11.49 16.03
CA THR A 197 -17.45 10.77 15.30
C THR A 197 -17.57 9.29 15.70
N GLY A 198 -16.49 8.72 16.26
CA GLY A 198 -16.39 7.29 16.54
C GLY A 198 -16.13 6.41 15.31
N PHE A 199 -15.95 7.00 14.12
CA PHE A 199 -15.69 6.29 12.86
C PHE A 199 -14.32 6.62 12.27
N MET A 200 -13.80 5.72 11.43
CA MET A 200 -12.65 6.01 10.58
C MET A 200 -13.09 6.76 9.33
N HIS A 201 -12.42 7.87 9.06
CA HIS A 201 -12.59 8.68 7.87
C HIS A 201 -11.68 8.19 6.73
N GLU A 202 -11.86 8.74 5.53
CA GLU A 202 -10.92 8.50 4.43
C GLU A 202 -9.57 9.18 4.71
N SER A 203 -9.62 10.45 5.08
CA SER A 203 -8.44 11.20 5.46
C SER A 203 -8.76 12.26 6.51
N PHE A 204 -7.75 12.73 7.23
CA PHE A 204 -7.83 13.85 8.17
C PHE A 204 -6.58 14.73 8.04
N HIS A 205 -6.75 16.03 8.25
CA HIS A 205 -5.63 16.98 8.16
C HIS A 205 -4.63 16.76 9.30
N LYS A 206 -3.33 16.73 9.00
CA LYS A 206 -2.23 16.41 9.94
C LYS A 206 -2.21 17.25 11.22
N ASP A 207 -2.77 18.46 11.18
CA ASP A 207 -2.80 19.39 12.32
C ASP A 207 -4.19 19.57 12.95
N ASP A 208 -5.26 19.12 12.29
CA ASP A 208 -6.64 19.36 12.72
C ASP A 208 -7.57 18.24 12.21
N PRO A 209 -7.87 17.23 13.04
CA PRO A 209 -8.63 16.07 12.60
C PRO A 209 -10.11 16.39 12.31
N SER A 210 -10.62 17.56 12.75
CA SER A 210 -11.96 18.01 12.39
C SER A 210 -12.11 18.32 10.89
N LYS A 211 -10.98 18.54 10.21
CA LYS A 211 -10.90 18.63 8.74
C LYS A 211 -10.64 17.23 8.18
N PHE A 212 -11.71 16.50 7.90
CA PHE A 212 -11.64 15.15 7.36
C PHE A 212 -12.47 14.99 6.08
N THR A 213 -12.17 13.94 5.31
CA THR A 213 -12.97 13.54 4.13
C THR A 213 -13.72 12.24 4.39
N ARG A 214 -14.88 12.09 3.76
CA ARG A 214 -15.81 10.94 3.87
C ARG A 214 -16.11 10.53 5.31
N LYS A 215 -17.20 11.10 5.84
CA LYS A 215 -17.76 10.75 7.17
C LYS A 215 -18.08 9.26 7.36
N TRP A 216 -18.34 8.52 6.28
CA TRP A 216 -18.74 7.11 6.31
C TRP A 216 -17.90 6.33 5.30
N PHE A 217 -16.93 5.58 5.80
CA PHE A 217 -16.07 4.75 4.97
C PHE A 217 -15.94 3.35 5.56
N ALA A 218 -16.82 2.45 5.10
CA ALA A 218 -16.94 1.10 5.64
C ALA A 218 -15.63 0.30 5.58
N TRP A 219 -14.84 0.46 4.51
CA TRP A 219 -13.54 -0.22 4.39
C TRP A 219 -12.56 0.18 5.51
N ALA A 220 -12.40 1.48 5.78
CA ALA A 220 -11.55 1.98 6.85
C ALA A 220 -12.04 1.51 8.23
N ASN A 221 -13.36 1.49 8.45
CA ASN A 221 -13.97 0.98 9.68
C ASN A 221 -13.67 -0.52 9.87
N THR A 222 -13.83 -1.34 8.84
CA THR A 222 -13.55 -2.78 8.89
C THR A 222 -12.09 -3.04 9.24
N LEU A 223 -11.15 -2.36 8.58
CA LEU A 223 -9.72 -2.54 8.85
C LEU A 223 -9.32 -2.10 10.25
N PHE A 224 -9.92 -1.04 10.79
CA PHE A 224 -9.70 -0.66 12.18
C PHE A 224 -10.23 -1.74 13.14
N GLY A 225 -11.43 -2.26 12.89
CA GLY A 225 -11.99 -3.37 13.67
C GLY A 225 -11.09 -4.61 13.64
N GLU A 226 -10.57 -4.97 12.47
CA GLU A 226 -9.60 -6.06 12.31
C GLU A 226 -8.32 -5.81 13.11
N PHE A 227 -7.77 -4.59 13.04
CA PHE A 227 -6.57 -4.23 13.79
C PHE A 227 -6.78 -4.35 15.30
N VAL A 228 -7.89 -3.83 15.82
CA VAL A 228 -8.26 -3.98 17.24
C VAL A 228 -8.44 -5.45 17.61
N LEU A 229 -9.11 -6.24 16.78
CA LEU A 229 -9.33 -7.67 17.03
C LEU A 229 -8.01 -8.46 17.07
N LYS A 230 -7.10 -8.18 16.14
CA LYS A 230 -5.76 -8.78 16.11
C LYS A 230 -4.97 -8.39 17.35
N THR A 231 -4.96 -7.11 17.73
CA THR A 231 -4.30 -6.65 18.97
C THR A 231 -4.92 -7.30 20.20
N PHE A 232 -6.25 -7.42 20.28
CA PHE A 232 -6.91 -8.09 21.39
C PHE A 232 -6.50 -9.56 21.50
N THR A 233 -6.39 -10.25 20.37
CA THR A 233 -6.07 -11.68 20.31
C THR A 233 -4.60 -11.95 20.64
N GLU A 234 -3.69 -11.12 20.13
CA GLU A 234 -2.24 -11.39 20.20
C GLU A 234 -1.50 -10.57 21.27
N ARG A 235 -2.02 -9.40 21.64
CA ARG A 235 -1.33 -8.37 22.45
C ARG A 235 -2.30 -7.59 23.33
N ARG A 236 -3.16 -8.31 24.07
CA ARG A 236 -4.27 -7.73 24.85
C ARG A 236 -3.84 -6.60 25.80
N HIS A 237 -2.62 -6.64 26.34
CA HIS A 237 -2.04 -5.62 27.22
C HIS A 237 -1.88 -4.24 26.55
N LEU A 238 -1.96 -4.16 25.22
CA LEU A 238 -1.92 -2.89 24.50
C LEU A 238 -3.25 -2.15 24.47
N LEU A 239 -4.36 -2.80 24.85
CA LEU A 239 -5.72 -2.21 24.84
C LEU A 239 -6.22 -1.75 26.21
N SER A 240 -5.42 -1.92 27.27
CA SER A 240 -5.71 -1.43 28.62
C SER A 240 -5.30 0.01 28.84
#